data_AF-A0A962ZTE8-F1
#
_entry.id   AF-A0A962ZTE8-F1
#
_cell.length_a   1.000
_cell.length_b   1.000
_cell.length_c   1.000
_cell.angle_alpha   90.00
_cell.angle_beta   90.00
_cell.angle_gamma   90.00
#
_symmetry.space_group_name_H-M   'P 1'
#
loop_
_entity.id
_entity.type
_entity.pdbx_description
1 polymer ?
#
loop_
_entity_poly.entity_id
_entity_poly.type
_entity_poly.pdbx_seq_one_letter_code
_entity_poly.pdbx_strand_id
1 'polypeptide(L)'
;MQSVLASNQPVRPPAVRPALLRLAFRPFFLLGSLFSVVSLLLWAAIWAGTIEPAVYGGALWWHMHEMLFGFVCAIVVGFLLTAVQSWTGIPGLKGGKLLGLVLLWLAARVMLFVPAPFPRWLIALVDLSFLPLAALAMASFVARVQQWRNFIFVPVLLAMASVNGVMHWSAWMGEARLQSEAGTVMVLLVSLLMSTMAGRVVPMFTANGTGTPRVADMPRLE
;
A
#
# COMPACT_ATOMS: atom_id res chain seq x y z
N MET A 1 32.33 -41.47 -28.75
CA MET A 1 30.88 -41.67 -28.47
C MET A 1 30.59 -41.54 -26.98
N GLN A 2 30.80 -40.36 -26.37
CA GLN A 2 30.54 -40.13 -24.93
C GLN A 2 30.02 -38.71 -24.67
N SER A 3 28.97 -38.25 -25.38
CA SER A 3 28.50 -36.86 -25.24
C SER A 3 26.99 -36.63 -25.25
N VAL A 4 26.14 -37.62 -24.98
CA VAL A 4 24.67 -37.42 -25.07
C VAL A 4 23.87 -38.07 -23.93
N LEU A 5 24.40 -38.10 -22.70
CA LEU A 5 23.57 -38.33 -21.52
C LEU A 5 23.37 -37.01 -20.76
N ALA A 6 22.80 -36.03 -21.47
CA ALA A 6 22.21 -34.87 -20.83
C ALA A 6 21.08 -35.37 -19.93
N SER A 7 21.20 -35.00 -18.66
CA SER A 7 20.29 -35.32 -17.58
C SER A 7 18.85 -34.91 -17.93
N ASN A 8 18.04 -35.86 -18.37
CA ASN A 8 16.61 -35.69 -18.56
C ASN A 8 15.91 -35.68 -17.19
N GLN A 9 16.25 -34.70 -16.35
CA GLN A 9 15.53 -34.45 -15.11
C GLN A 9 14.18 -33.84 -15.48
N PRO A 10 13.05 -34.40 -15.03
CA PRO A 10 11.76 -33.79 -15.26
C PRO A 10 11.78 -32.37 -14.68
N VAL A 11 11.63 -31.36 -15.55
CA VAL A 11 11.43 -29.98 -15.14
C VAL A 11 10.18 -29.97 -14.27
N ARG A 12 10.35 -29.87 -12.95
CA ARG A 12 9.20 -29.78 -12.03
C ARG A 12 8.34 -28.61 -12.50
N PRO A 13 7.04 -28.83 -12.80
CA PRO A 13 6.17 -27.73 -13.15
C PRO A 13 6.26 -26.69 -12.03
N PRO A 14 6.42 -25.40 -12.35
CA PRO A 14 6.50 -24.38 -11.32
C PRO A 14 5.26 -24.51 -10.46
N ALA A 15 5.45 -24.66 -9.14
CA ALA A 15 4.36 -24.83 -8.18
C ALA A 15 3.25 -23.83 -8.53
N VAL A 16 2.03 -24.34 -8.76
CA VAL A 16 0.88 -23.54 -9.20
C VAL A 16 0.50 -22.59 -8.08
N ARG A 17 1.16 -21.43 -8.06
CA ARG A 17 0.88 -20.36 -7.11
C ARG A 17 -0.29 -19.54 -7.64
N PRO A 18 -1.25 -19.15 -6.78
CA PRO A 18 -2.37 -18.31 -7.18
C PRO A 18 -1.87 -17.09 -7.93
N ALA A 19 -2.45 -16.80 -9.10
CA ALA A 19 -1.97 -15.73 -9.98
C ALA A 19 -2.00 -14.35 -9.30
N LEU A 20 -2.89 -14.16 -8.32
CA LEU A 20 -3.00 -12.95 -7.51
C LEU A 20 -1.76 -12.74 -6.62
N LEU A 21 -1.18 -13.78 -6.02
CA LEU A 21 -0.08 -13.64 -5.04
C LEU A 21 1.33 -13.58 -5.66
N ARG A 22 1.42 -13.23 -6.95
CA ARG A 22 2.70 -13.15 -7.68
C ARG A 22 3.36 -11.77 -7.60
N LEU A 23 2.56 -10.71 -7.54
CA LEU A 23 2.98 -9.30 -7.49
C LEU A 23 2.04 -8.56 -6.55
N ALA A 24 2.58 -7.72 -5.68
CA ALA A 24 1.80 -6.97 -4.68
C ALA A 24 0.73 -6.07 -5.31
N PHE A 25 0.99 -5.53 -6.50
CA PHE A 25 0.03 -4.74 -7.27
C PHE A 25 -1.31 -5.47 -7.43
N ARG A 26 -1.31 -6.77 -7.74
CA ARG A 26 -2.53 -7.51 -8.12
C ARG A 26 -3.58 -7.55 -7.00
N PRO A 27 -3.29 -8.06 -5.79
CA PRO A 27 -4.29 -8.12 -4.74
C PRO A 27 -4.63 -6.72 -4.21
N PHE A 28 -3.65 -5.83 -4.05
CA PHE A 28 -3.92 -4.52 -3.48
C PHE A 28 -4.70 -3.59 -4.41
N PHE A 29 -4.47 -3.62 -5.72
CA PHE A 29 -5.26 -2.83 -6.66
C PHE A 29 -6.68 -3.39 -6.78
N LEU A 30 -6.84 -4.71 -6.84
CA LEU A 30 -8.16 -5.35 -6.93
C LEU A 30 -8.98 -5.12 -5.66
N LEU A 31 -8.39 -5.42 -4.50
CA LEU A 31 -9.09 -5.28 -3.22
C LEU A 31 -9.26 -3.81 -2.84
N GLY A 32 -8.27 -2.96 -3.13
CA GLY A 32 -8.36 -1.53 -2.88
C GLY A 32 -9.46 -0.86 -3.71
N SER A 33 -9.57 -1.19 -5.00
CA SER A 33 -10.63 -0.63 -5.85
C SER A 33 -12.01 -1.15 -5.48
N LEU A 34 -12.15 -2.45 -5.18
CA LEU A 34 -13.41 -3.00 -4.68
C LEU A 34 -13.80 -2.36 -3.35
N PHE A 35 -12.83 -2.21 -2.44
CA PHE A 35 -13.04 -1.58 -1.15
C PHE A 35 -13.45 -0.12 -1.27
N SER A 36 -12.87 0.66 -2.18
CA SER A 36 -13.26 2.07 -2.36
C SER A 36 -14.71 2.20 -2.85
N VAL A 37 -15.14 1.34 -3.78
CA VAL A 37 -16.54 1.29 -4.22
C VAL A 37 -17.46 0.98 -3.04
N VAL A 38 -17.16 -0.07 -2.26
CA VAL A 38 -17.97 -0.45 -1.09
C VAL A 38 -17.99 0.66 -0.04
N SER A 39 -16.83 1.22 0.29
CA SER A 39 -16.70 2.27 1.31
C SER A 39 -17.43 3.56 0.91
N LEU A 40 -17.39 3.95 -0.36
CA LEU A 40 -18.14 5.10 -0.87
C LEU A 40 -19.65 4.86 -0.88
N LEU A 41 -20.11 3.65 -1.23
CA LEU A 41 -21.53 3.30 -1.14
C LEU A 41 -22.03 3.32 0.30
N LEU A 42 -21.25 2.77 1.23
CA LEU A 42 -21.55 2.83 2.67
C LEU A 42 -21.57 4.28 3.17
N TRP A 43 -20.59 5.09 2.79
CA TRP A 43 -20.57 6.51 3.14
C TRP A 43 -21.80 7.25 2.60
N ALA A 44 -22.17 7.03 1.34
CA ALA A 44 -23.37 7.63 0.75
C ALA A 44 -24.65 7.21 1.50
N ALA A 45 -24.75 5.95 1.91
CA ALA A 45 -25.87 5.44 2.70
C ALA A 45 -25.94 6.07 4.10
N ILE A 46 -24.78 6.26 4.76
CA ILE A 46 -24.67 6.94 6.06
C ILE A 46 -25.06 8.41 5.92
N TRP A 47 -24.53 9.09 4.90
CA TRP A 47 -24.82 10.50 4.65
C TRP A 47 -26.30 10.75 4.32
N ALA A 48 -26.94 9.82 3.61
CA ALA A 48 -28.37 9.85 3.32
C ALA A 48 -29.25 9.51 4.56
N GLY A 49 -28.66 9.13 5.69
CA GLY A 49 -29.39 8.71 6.89
C GLY A 49 -30.11 7.37 6.76
N THR A 50 -29.77 6.56 5.75
CA THR A 50 -30.42 5.24 5.53
C THR A 50 -29.89 4.16 6.49
N ILE A 51 -28.65 4.34 6.97
CA ILE A 51 -28.00 3.47 7.95
C ILE A 51 -27.22 4.34 8.94
N GLU A 52 -27.15 3.89 10.20
CA GLU A 52 -26.37 4.56 11.26
C GLU A 52 -25.46 3.54 11.97
N PRO A 53 -24.42 3.03 11.28
CA PRO A 53 -23.53 2.04 11.86
C PRO A 53 -22.66 2.66 12.96
N ALA A 54 -22.49 1.91 14.06
CA ALA A 54 -21.59 2.28 15.15
C ALA A 54 -20.11 2.00 14.79
N VAL A 55 -19.59 2.74 13.81
CA VAL A 55 -18.20 2.61 13.33
C VAL A 55 -17.18 3.26 14.26
N TYR A 56 -15.92 2.82 14.18
CA TYR A 56 -14.84 3.37 14.99
C TYR A 56 -14.61 4.86 14.67
N GLY A 57 -14.46 5.69 15.71
CA GLY A 57 -14.16 7.13 15.56
C GLY A 57 -15.33 7.99 15.06
N GLY A 58 -16.49 7.40 14.76
CA GLY A 58 -17.63 8.08 14.15
C GLY A 58 -17.57 8.10 12.62
N ALA A 59 -18.72 8.35 11.98
CA ALA A 59 -18.89 8.19 10.53
C ALA A 59 -17.89 9.01 9.69
N LEU A 60 -17.72 10.30 10.01
CA LEU A 60 -16.83 11.20 9.26
C LEU A 60 -15.36 10.79 9.42
N TRP A 61 -14.94 10.44 10.64
CA TRP A 61 -13.60 9.93 10.90
C TRP A 61 -13.35 8.65 10.11
N TRP A 62 -14.30 7.72 10.14
CA TRP A 62 -14.21 6.44 9.44
C TRP A 62 -14.07 6.65 7.93
N HIS A 63 -14.91 7.49 7.34
CA HIS A 63 -14.81 7.79 5.91
C HIS A 63 -13.44 8.40 5.53
N MET A 64 -12.99 9.42 6.27
CA MET A 64 -11.69 10.03 6.02
C MET A 64 -10.54 9.03 6.18
N HIS A 65 -10.59 8.20 7.22
CA HIS A 65 -9.58 7.17 7.48
C HIS A 65 -9.57 6.11 6.36
N GLU A 66 -10.74 5.59 5.98
CA GLU A 66 -10.82 4.53 4.98
C GLU A 66 -10.44 4.98 3.57
N MET A 67 -10.68 6.24 3.21
CA MET A 67 -10.21 6.78 1.93
C MET A 67 -8.68 6.93 1.90
N LEU A 68 -8.08 7.42 2.99
CA LEU A 68 -6.65 7.74 3.04
C LEU A 68 -5.77 6.54 3.42
N PHE A 69 -6.13 5.81 4.48
CA PHE A 69 -5.35 4.69 5.02
C PHE A 69 -5.86 3.33 4.56
N GLY A 70 -7.15 3.21 4.23
CA GLY A 70 -7.71 2.02 3.62
C GLY A 70 -7.34 1.92 2.15
N PHE A 71 -7.95 2.76 1.32
CA PHE A 71 -7.83 2.74 -0.13
C PHE A 71 -6.47 3.23 -0.63
N VAL A 72 -6.10 4.49 -0.35
CA VAL A 72 -4.88 5.09 -0.94
C VAL A 72 -3.63 4.32 -0.52
N CYS A 73 -3.47 3.98 0.77
CA CYS A 73 -2.33 3.19 1.22
C CYS A 73 -2.27 1.79 0.58
N ALA A 74 -3.41 1.13 0.30
CA ALA A 74 -3.40 -0.14 -0.43
C ALA A 74 -2.78 0.04 -1.82
N ILE A 75 -3.20 1.06 -2.55
CA ILE A 75 -2.66 1.37 -3.89
C ILE A 75 -1.16 1.72 -3.81
N VAL A 76 -0.77 2.58 -2.87
CA VAL A 76 0.64 2.98 -2.67
C VAL A 76 1.51 1.76 -2.36
N VAL A 77 1.11 0.92 -1.40
CA VAL A 77 1.86 -0.29 -1.01
C VAL A 77 1.92 -1.30 -2.15
N GLY A 78 0.80 -1.55 -2.84
CA GLY A 78 0.75 -2.44 -4.00
C GLY A 78 1.69 -2.00 -5.12
N PHE A 79 1.74 -0.69 -5.36
CA PHE A 79 2.62 -0.10 -6.36
C PHE A 79 4.09 -0.14 -5.92
N LEU A 80 4.44 0.35 -4.73
CA LEU A 80 5.83 0.43 -4.26
C LEU A 80 6.47 -0.95 -4.10
N LEU A 81 5.76 -1.94 -3.54
CA LEU A 81 6.29 -3.30 -3.40
C LEU A 81 6.44 -4.02 -4.76
N THR A 82 5.77 -3.54 -5.79
CA THR A 82 5.97 -4.01 -7.17
C THR A 82 7.11 -3.26 -7.85
N ALA A 83 7.19 -1.94 -7.66
CA ALA A 83 8.23 -1.09 -8.24
C ALA A 83 9.62 -1.44 -7.69
N VAL A 84 9.72 -1.77 -6.40
CA VAL A 84 11.00 -2.15 -5.77
C VAL A 84 11.60 -3.41 -6.40
N GLN A 85 10.78 -4.35 -6.87
CA GLN A 85 11.26 -5.51 -7.62
C GLN A 85 11.91 -5.09 -8.94
N SER A 86 11.30 -4.15 -9.67
CA SER A 86 11.86 -3.63 -10.92
C SER A 86 13.16 -2.85 -10.70
N TRP A 87 13.26 -2.09 -9.61
CA TRP A 87 14.47 -1.31 -9.30
C TRP A 87 15.63 -2.14 -8.77
N THR A 88 15.34 -3.17 -7.97
CA THR A 88 16.37 -4.00 -7.33
C THR A 88 16.76 -5.22 -8.15
N GLY A 89 15.93 -5.63 -9.11
CA GLY A 89 16.09 -6.89 -9.84
C GLY A 89 15.86 -8.15 -8.99
N ILE A 90 15.60 -7.98 -7.69
CA ILE A 90 15.35 -9.08 -6.76
C ILE A 90 13.86 -9.44 -6.80
N PRO A 91 13.49 -10.73 -6.81
CA PRO A 91 12.09 -11.12 -6.69
C PRO A 91 11.43 -10.51 -5.45
N GLY A 92 10.36 -9.75 -5.66
CA GLY A 92 9.66 -9.02 -4.61
C GLY A 92 8.86 -9.93 -3.66
N LEU A 93 8.05 -9.28 -2.81
CA LEU A 93 7.18 -9.97 -1.85
C LEU A 93 6.13 -10.81 -2.59
N LYS A 94 6.08 -12.12 -2.31
CA LYS A 94 5.21 -13.08 -3.01
C LYS A 94 4.72 -14.20 -2.09
N GLY A 95 3.62 -14.85 -2.47
CA GLY A 95 3.07 -16.00 -1.76
C GLY A 95 2.59 -15.65 -0.33
N GLY A 96 2.90 -16.50 0.64
CA GLY A 96 2.37 -16.39 2.02
C GLY A 96 2.70 -15.06 2.71
N LYS A 97 3.88 -14.47 2.49
CA LYS A 97 4.22 -13.17 3.09
C LYS A 97 3.35 -12.03 2.55
N LEU A 98 3.05 -12.06 1.25
CA LEU A 98 2.14 -11.10 0.63
C LEU A 98 0.70 -11.32 1.13
N LEU A 99 0.27 -12.58 1.24
CA LEU A 99 -1.03 -12.92 1.79
C LEU A 99 -1.19 -12.40 3.23
N GLY A 100 -0.17 -12.56 4.07
CA GLY A 100 -0.18 -12.03 5.44
C GLY A 100 -0.41 -10.52 5.48
N LEU A 101 0.26 -9.76 4.60
CA LEU A 101 0.08 -8.31 4.52
C LEU A 101 -1.32 -7.92 4.01
N VAL A 102 -1.89 -8.69 3.07
CA VAL A 102 -3.26 -8.49 2.57
C VAL A 102 -4.30 -8.79 3.65
N LEU A 103 -4.13 -9.90 4.39
CA LEU A 103 -5.03 -10.28 5.47
C LEU A 103 -4.97 -9.29 6.62
N LEU A 104 -3.78 -8.80 6.95
CA LEU A 104 -3.60 -7.75 7.94
C LEU A 104 -4.37 -6.48 7.55
N TRP A 105 -4.21 -6.05 6.30
CA TRP A 105 -4.93 -4.88 5.77
C TRP A 105 -6.45 -5.09 5.81
N LEU A 106 -6.96 -6.25 5.36
CA LEU A 106 -8.39 -6.58 5.41
C LEU A 106 -8.92 -6.62 6.84
N ALA A 107 -8.17 -7.21 7.77
CA ALA A 107 -8.56 -7.30 9.18
C ALA A 107 -8.78 -5.91 9.79
N ALA A 108 -7.89 -4.94 9.50
CA ALA A 108 -8.05 -3.56 9.95
C ALA A 108 -9.39 -2.95 9.50
N ARG A 109 -9.76 -3.12 8.22
CA ARG A 109 -11.03 -2.60 7.67
C ARG A 109 -12.25 -3.18 8.36
N VAL A 110 -12.24 -4.50 8.59
CA VAL A 110 -13.34 -5.18 9.29
C VAL A 110 -13.45 -4.71 10.73
N MET A 111 -12.32 -4.59 11.43
CA MET A 111 -12.28 -4.11 12.82
C MET A 111 -12.73 -2.66 12.97
N LEU A 112 -12.42 -1.79 11.99
CA LEU A 112 -12.85 -0.38 12.01
C LEU A 112 -14.35 -0.22 11.73
N PHE A 113 -14.92 -1.06 10.86
CA PHE A 113 -16.35 -1.03 10.55
C PHE A 113 -17.21 -1.70 11.64
N VAL A 114 -16.70 -2.77 12.26
CA VAL A 114 -17.38 -3.51 13.34
C VAL A 114 -16.51 -3.50 14.60
N PRO A 115 -16.39 -2.35 15.31
CA PRO A 115 -15.46 -2.21 16.43
C PRO A 115 -15.92 -2.89 17.73
N ALA A 116 -17.22 -3.18 17.88
CA ALA A 116 -17.81 -3.67 19.13
C ALA A 116 -17.12 -4.89 19.77
N PRO A 117 -16.63 -5.90 19.01
CA PRO A 117 -15.98 -7.07 19.59
C PRO A 117 -14.52 -6.84 20.05
N PHE A 118 -13.91 -5.70 19.71
CA PHE A 118 -12.47 -5.51 19.83
C PHE A 118 -12.13 -4.30 20.71
N PRO A 119 -11.10 -4.41 21.57
CA PRO A 119 -10.62 -3.26 22.31
C PRO A 119 -9.97 -2.26 21.35
N ARG A 120 -10.17 -0.96 21.60
CA ARG A 120 -9.73 0.12 20.69
C ARG A 120 -8.22 0.09 20.37
N TRP A 121 -7.38 -0.28 21.35
CA TRP A 121 -5.94 -0.39 21.15
C TRP A 121 -5.56 -1.51 20.17
N LEU A 122 -6.32 -2.60 20.11
CA LEU A 122 -6.07 -3.71 19.19
C LEU A 122 -6.41 -3.30 17.75
N ILE A 123 -7.53 -2.60 17.57
CA ILE A 123 -7.94 -2.05 16.27
C ILE A 123 -6.83 -1.13 15.74
N ALA A 124 -6.38 -0.19 16.58
CA ALA A 124 -5.28 0.72 16.24
C ALA A 124 -3.99 -0.05 15.93
N LEU A 125 -3.60 -1.03 16.74
CA LEU A 125 -2.38 -1.81 16.51
C LEU A 125 -2.41 -2.55 15.16
N VAL A 126 -3.52 -3.21 14.85
CA VAL A 126 -3.70 -3.95 13.59
C VAL A 126 -3.63 -3.00 12.40
N ASP A 127 -4.34 -1.87 12.45
CA ASP A 127 -4.33 -0.87 11.37
C ASP A 127 -2.95 -0.19 11.20
N LEU A 128 -2.34 0.27 12.30
CA LEU A 128 -1.03 0.93 12.27
C LEU A 128 0.07 0.01 11.74
N SER A 129 0.00 -1.30 12.00
CA SER A 129 1.07 -2.23 11.63
C SER A 129 1.26 -2.41 10.13
N PHE A 130 0.24 -2.11 9.31
CA PHE A 130 0.29 -2.29 7.86
C PHE A 130 1.41 -1.49 7.18
N LEU A 131 1.48 -0.17 7.44
CA LEU A 131 2.44 0.73 6.78
C LEU A 131 3.90 0.46 7.21
N PRO A 132 4.23 0.31 8.51
CA PRO A 132 5.57 -0.07 8.95
C PRO A 132 6.02 -1.42 8.39
N LEU A 133 5.14 -2.43 8.34
CA LEU A 133 5.50 -3.73 7.77
C LEU A 133 5.76 -3.63 6.25
N ALA A 134 4.98 -2.82 5.53
CA ALA A 134 5.25 -2.52 4.13
C ALA A 134 6.58 -1.76 3.94
N ALA A 135 6.85 -0.78 4.81
CA ALA A 135 8.11 -0.01 4.80
C ALA A 135 9.32 -0.91 5.08
N LEU A 136 9.23 -1.81 6.07
CA LEU A 136 10.27 -2.79 6.38
C LEU A 136 10.50 -3.77 5.24
N ALA A 137 9.43 -4.27 4.62
CA ALA A 137 9.54 -5.13 3.45
C ALA A 137 10.29 -4.40 2.32
N MET A 138 9.90 -3.16 2.02
CA MET A 138 10.56 -2.33 1.01
C MET A 138 12.03 -2.05 1.37
N ALA A 139 12.32 -1.60 2.59
CA ALA A 139 13.66 -1.31 3.08
C ALA A 139 14.57 -2.53 2.96
N SER A 140 14.05 -3.73 3.26
CA SER A 140 14.83 -4.97 3.14
C SER A 140 15.26 -5.29 1.71
N PHE A 141 14.46 -4.94 0.70
CA PHE A 141 14.84 -5.13 -0.70
C PHE A 141 15.84 -4.07 -1.17
N VAL A 142 15.60 -2.80 -0.80
CA VAL A 142 16.47 -1.68 -1.20
C VAL A 142 17.86 -1.81 -0.56
N ALA A 143 17.93 -2.16 0.73
CA ALA A 143 19.18 -2.29 1.47
C ALA A 143 20.06 -3.43 0.94
N ARG A 144 19.46 -4.54 0.46
CA ARG A 144 20.21 -5.68 -0.11
C ARG A 144 21.01 -5.34 -1.36
N VAL A 145 20.54 -4.37 -2.15
CA VAL A 145 21.18 -3.93 -3.41
C VAL A 145 21.81 -2.55 -3.27
N GLN A 146 21.80 -1.98 -2.06
CA GLN A 146 22.35 -0.65 -1.75
C GLN A 146 21.84 0.47 -2.68
N GLN A 147 20.58 0.38 -3.10
CA GLN A 147 19.93 1.35 -3.99
C GLN A 147 19.39 2.55 -3.19
N TRP A 148 20.28 3.31 -2.54
CA TRP A 148 19.94 4.38 -1.57
C TRP A 148 18.97 5.43 -2.13
N ARG A 149 19.01 5.71 -3.44
CA ARG A 149 18.10 6.65 -4.10
C ARG A 149 16.61 6.27 -4.00
N ASN A 150 16.31 4.97 -3.91
CA ASN A 150 14.95 4.47 -3.74
C ASN A 150 14.57 4.31 -2.27
N PHE A 151 15.48 4.58 -1.35
CA PHE A 151 15.22 4.54 0.07
C PHE A 151 14.31 5.69 0.52
N ILE A 152 14.17 6.77 -0.27
CA ILE A 152 13.32 7.94 0.01
C ILE A 152 11.85 7.58 0.32
N PHE A 153 11.33 6.48 -0.21
CA PHE A 153 9.95 6.07 0.04
C PHE A 153 9.76 5.43 1.42
N VAL A 154 10.81 4.88 2.04
CA VAL A 154 10.73 4.28 3.38
C VAL A 154 10.37 5.33 4.44
N PRO A 155 11.08 6.47 4.59
CA PRO A 155 10.69 7.49 5.55
C PRO A 155 9.33 8.11 5.23
N VAL A 156 8.92 8.20 3.95
CA VAL A 156 7.57 8.68 3.60
C VAL A 156 6.50 7.71 4.09
N LEU A 157 6.67 6.40 3.90
CA LEU A 157 5.74 5.38 4.44
C LEU A 157 5.68 5.41 5.97
N LEU A 158 6.82 5.64 6.64
CA LEU A 158 6.86 5.80 8.10
C LEU A 158 6.19 7.10 8.55
N ALA A 159 6.35 8.20 7.82
CA ALA A 159 5.63 9.44 8.09
C ALA A 159 4.12 9.25 7.94
N MET A 160 3.66 8.56 6.89
CA MET A 160 2.26 8.19 6.72
C MET A 160 1.77 7.31 7.89
N ALA A 161 2.59 6.37 8.38
CA ALA A 161 2.26 5.55 9.54
C ALA A 161 2.13 6.38 10.83
N SER A 162 3.03 7.36 11.04
CA SER A 162 2.94 8.29 12.17
C SER A 162 1.67 9.12 12.13
N VAL A 163 1.29 9.64 10.95
CA VAL A 163 0.03 10.38 10.77
C VAL A 163 -1.19 9.49 11.02
N ASN A 164 -1.13 8.20 10.66
CA ASN A 164 -2.16 7.23 11.03
C ASN A 164 -2.28 7.08 12.55
N GLY A 165 -1.15 7.04 13.27
CA GLY A 165 -1.13 7.04 14.73
C GLY A 165 -1.81 8.28 15.32
N VAL A 166 -1.53 9.47 14.77
CA VAL A 166 -2.21 10.72 15.16
C VAL A 166 -3.72 10.66 14.87
N MET A 167 -4.12 10.03 13.76
CA MET A 167 -5.53 9.85 13.40
C MET A 167 -6.26 8.92 14.40
N HIS A 168 -5.62 7.84 14.86
CA HIS A 168 -6.17 6.99 15.92
C HIS A 168 -6.19 7.70 17.28
N TRP A 169 -5.16 8.49 17.59
CA TRP A 169 -5.09 9.28 18.81
C TRP A 169 -6.21 10.32 18.89
N SER A 170 -6.48 11.02 17.79
CA SER A 170 -7.55 12.02 17.71
C SER A 170 -8.94 11.39 17.81
N ALA A 171 -9.12 10.12 17.41
CA ALA A 171 -10.35 9.37 17.68
C ALA A 171 -10.53 9.01 19.16
N TRP A 172 -9.44 8.77 19.90
CA TRP A 172 -9.50 8.49 21.33
C TRP A 172 -9.80 9.73 22.16
N MET A 173 -9.17 10.85 21.83
CA MET A 173 -9.41 12.12 22.52
C MET A 173 -10.69 12.84 22.07
N GLY A 174 -11.26 12.45 20.92
CA GLY A 174 -12.43 13.12 20.35
C GLY A 174 -12.13 14.50 19.76
N GLU A 175 -10.87 14.74 19.37
CA GLU A 175 -10.40 16.05 18.90
C GLU A 175 -10.60 16.22 17.39
N ALA A 176 -11.76 16.76 16.99
CA ALA A 176 -12.10 16.97 15.58
C ALA A 176 -11.08 17.80 14.79
N ARG A 177 -10.44 18.79 15.43
CA ARG A 177 -9.39 19.60 14.80
C ARG A 177 -8.18 18.75 14.40
N LEU A 178 -7.71 17.92 15.32
CA LEU A 178 -6.56 17.04 15.09
C LEU A 178 -6.87 15.99 14.01
N GLN A 179 -8.13 15.54 13.92
CA GLN A 179 -8.58 14.65 12.82
C GLN A 179 -8.42 15.33 11.46
N SER A 180 -8.94 16.55 11.30
CA SER A 180 -8.85 17.30 10.04
C SER A 180 -7.41 17.65 9.65
N GLU A 181 -6.59 18.04 10.64
CA GLU A 181 -5.16 18.34 10.43
C GLU A 181 -4.40 17.07 9.99
N ALA A 182 -4.63 15.93 10.66
CA ALA A 182 -4.03 14.65 10.27
C ALA A 182 -4.45 14.22 8.85
N GLY A 183 -5.73 14.36 8.51
CA GLY A 183 -6.23 14.08 7.16
C GLY A 183 -5.57 14.96 6.10
N THR A 184 -5.42 16.27 6.38
CA THR A 184 -4.74 17.22 5.48
C THR A 184 -3.27 16.86 5.27
N VAL A 185 -2.53 16.58 6.36
CA VAL A 185 -1.12 16.18 6.28
C VAL A 185 -0.98 14.88 5.47
N MET A 186 -1.88 13.93 5.67
CA MET A 186 -1.88 12.68 4.91
C MET A 186 -2.12 12.90 3.41
N VAL A 187 -3.07 13.77 3.04
CA VAL A 187 -3.29 14.16 1.63
C VAL A 187 -2.03 14.80 1.04
N LEU A 188 -1.34 15.68 1.78
CA LEU A 188 -0.10 16.30 1.33
C LEU A 188 1.03 15.27 1.14
N LEU A 189 1.18 14.32 2.06
CA LEU A 189 2.15 13.23 1.94
C LEU A 189 1.87 12.34 0.72
N VAL A 190 0.60 12.00 0.49
CA VAL A 190 0.18 11.25 -0.70
C VAL A 190 0.46 12.06 -1.96
N SER A 191 0.18 13.36 -1.96
CA SER A 191 0.39 14.26 -3.10
C SER A 191 1.88 14.41 -3.43
N LEU A 192 2.74 14.48 -2.40
CA LEU A 192 4.20 14.45 -2.53
C LEU A 192 4.66 13.13 -3.15
N LEU A 193 4.16 11.99 -2.64
CA LEU A 193 4.50 10.67 -3.14
C LEU A 193 4.04 10.48 -4.60
N MET A 194 2.83 10.92 -4.94
CA MET A 194 2.31 10.87 -6.31
C MET A 194 3.10 11.76 -7.25
N SER A 195 3.42 12.99 -6.87
CA SER A 195 4.21 13.91 -7.71
C SER A 195 5.61 13.36 -7.98
N THR A 196 6.28 12.82 -6.94
CA THR A 196 7.61 12.23 -7.08
C THR A 196 7.61 10.96 -7.92
N MET A 197 6.61 10.09 -7.74
CA MET A 197 6.46 8.88 -8.56
C MET A 197 6.11 9.20 -10.01
N ALA A 198 5.19 10.14 -10.24
CA ALA A 198 4.81 10.59 -11.58
C ALA A 198 6.01 11.12 -12.35
N GLY A 199 6.86 11.95 -11.71
CA GLY A 199 8.09 12.45 -12.33
C GLY A 199 9.05 11.35 -12.80
N ARG A 200 9.09 10.20 -12.12
CA ARG A 200 9.95 9.06 -12.51
C ARG A 200 9.33 8.13 -13.55
N VAL A 201 8.00 8.05 -13.58
CA VAL A 201 7.27 7.01 -14.32
C VAL A 201 6.63 7.54 -15.59
N VAL A 202 6.12 8.78 -15.58
CA VAL A 202 5.47 9.42 -16.74
C VAL A 202 6.45 9.59 -17.91
N PRO A 203 7.70 10.08 -17.74
CA PRO A 203 8.62 10.21 -18.88
C PRO A 203 8.90 8.88 -19.59
N MET A 204 8.99 7.79 -18.82
CA MET A 204 9.21 6.45 -19.36
C MET A 204 7.99 5.97 -20.17
N PHE A 205 6.77 6.16 -19.67
CA PHE A 205 5.56 5.82 -20.41
C PHE A 205 5.36 6.69 -21.65
N THR A 206 5.65 7.99 -21.56
CA THR A 206 5.58 8.90 -22.72
C THR A 206 6.52 8.44 -23.81
N ALA A 207 7.80 8.19 -23.50
CA ALA A 207 8.79 7.74 -24.49
C ALA A 207 8.40 6.40 -25.12
N ASN A 208 7.92 5.44 -24.32
CA ASN A 208 7.46 4.14 -24.81
C ASN A 208 6.21 4.26 -25.71
N GLY A 209 5.31 5.20 -25.42
CA GLY A 209 4.08 5.40 -26.19
C GLY A 209 4.28 6.17 -27.49
N THR A 210 5.21 7.13 -27.53
CA THR A 210 5.49 7.97 -28.71
C THR A 210 6.64 7.45 -29.57
N GLY A 211 7.40 6.45 -29.08
CA GLY A 211 8.60 5.95 -29.74
C GLY A 211 9.76 6.96 -29.76
N THR A 212 9.67 8.05 -28.99
CA THR A 212 10.75 9.04 -28.89
C THR A 212 11.89 8.55 -28.01
N PRO A 213 13.14 9.00 -28.24
CA PRO A 213 14.27 8.68 -27.37
C PRO A 213 13.94 9.04 -25.92
N ARG A 214 14.25 8.13 -24.98
CA ARG A 214 14.10 8.40 -23.55
C ARG A 214 15.05 9.53 -23.17
N VAL A 215 14.54 10.55 -22.49
CA VAL A 215 15.37 11.64 -21.95
C VAL A 215 16.43 11.02 -21.05
N ALA A 216 17.70 11.31 -21.35
CA ALA A 216 18.81 10.80 -20.58
C ALA A 216 18.79 11.38 -19.17
N ASP A 217 19.02 10.52 -18.18
CA ASP A 217 19.07 10.92 -16.79
C ASP A 217 20.26 11.90 -16.58
N MET A 218 19.99 13.09 -16.03
CA MET A 218 21.03 14.11 -15.78
C MET A 218 21.72 13.83 -14.45
N PRO A 219 23.04 13.55 -14.41
CA PRO A 219 23.74 13.09 -13.19
C PRO A 219 23.72 14.07 -12.01
N ARG A 220 23.34 15.33 -12.23
CA ARG A 220 23.30 16.40 -11.21
C ARG A 220 21.92 16.58 -10.56
N LEU A 221 20.87 15.95 -11.10
CA LEU A 221 19.48 16.05 -10.63
C LEU A 221 18.95 14.69 -10.13
N GLU A 222 19.83 13.70 -9.97
CA GLU A 222 19.54 12.32 -9.59
C GLU A 222 19.99 11.94 -8.18
#